data_AF-A0A9P5HLK2-F1
#
_entry.id   AF-A0A9P5HLK2-F1
#
_cell.length_a   1.000
_cell.length_b   1.000
_cell.length_c   1.000
_cell.angle_alpha   90.00
_cell.angle_beta   90.00
_cell.angle_gamma   90.00
#
_symmetry.space_group_name_H-M   'P 1'
#
loop_
_entity.id
_entity.type
_entity.pdbx_description
1 polymer ?
#
loop_
_entity_poly.entity_id
_entity_poly.type
_entity_poly.pdbx_seq_one_letter_code
_entity_poly.pdbx_strand_id
1 'polypeptide(L)'
;MPNPSLAEGVASLEREVTTLRLVVDEKQTEVRDLLLHQDYDRDEIKILRGLIDEHESRVEEKIVENVQLNAALGQQKLLYESIEEVHAKVEIDLRELRKQQAISEGLRKSMEGDITRLRDQVDNLVTLVRAKTREAWVFSIALRSAYELISSLPEKKTFRSLLDRANNTTRDQLIEKLLEALLLSANVRLQDVNNPGLASPVSPSRGREPREAERNTKKS
;
A
#
# COMPACT_ATOMS: atom_id res chain seq x y z
N MET A 1 15.62 128.10 -43.01
CA MET A 1 16.35 127.75 -41.78
C MET A 1 15.69 126.50 -41.19
N PRO A 2 16.35 125.33 -41.17
CA PRO A 2 15.78 124.14 -40.54
C PRO A 2 15.71 124.33 -39.02
N ASN A 3 14.61 123.90 -38.40
CA ASN A 3 14.33 124.10 -36.97
C ASN A 3 15.09 123.04 -36.14
N PRO A 4 16.13 123.40 -35.37
CA PRO A 4 17.07 122.44 -34.80
C PRO A 4 16.44 121.46 -33.79
N SER A 5 15.39 121.85 -33.08
CA SER A 5 14.72 120.96 -32.12
C SER A 5 13.92 119.82 -32.78
N LEU A 6 13.45 120.02 -34.02
CA LEU A 6 12.78 118.98 -34.79
C LEU A 6 13.79 117.96 -35.33
N ALA A 7 14.97 118.40 -35.76
CA ALA A 7 16.03 117.50 -36.23
C ALA A 7 16.56 116.60 -35.11
N GLU A 8 16.67 117.13 -33.89
CA GLU A 8 17.12 116.38 -32.70
C GLU A 8 16.06 115.34 -32.25
N GLY A 9 14.78 115.69 -32.31
CA GLY A 9 13.68 114.77 -32.05
C GLY A 9 13.61 113.62 -33.06
N VAL A 10 13.81 113.90 -34.35
CA VAL A 10 13.88 112.87 -35.40
C VAL A 10 15.06 111.94 -35.18
N ALA A 11 16.25 112.46 -34.89
CA ALA A 11 17.43 111.64 -34.62
C ALA A 11 17.26 110.76 -33.35
N SER A 12 16.56 111.24 -32.33
CA SER A 12 16.22 110.44 -31.14
C SER A 12 15.28 109.28 -31.49
N LEU A 13 14.23 109.55 -32.25
CA LEU A 13 13.28 108.53 -32.71
C LEU A 13 13.94 107.49 -33.63
N GLU A 14 14.86 107.92 -34.51
CA GLU A 14 15.63 106.99 -35.36
C GLU A 14 16.51 106.04 -34.55
N ARG A 15 17.15 106.52 -33.47
CA ARG A 15 17.91 105.67 -32.55
C ARG A 15 17.00 104.69 -31.80
N GLU A 16 15.84 105.15 -31.36
CA GLU A 16 14.85 104.31 -30.67
C GLU A 16 14.31 103.22 -31.60
N VAL A 17 13.95 103.58 -32.84
CA VAL A 17 13.54 102.62 -33.88
C VAL A 17 14.64 101.61 -34.17
N THR A 18 15.90 102.04 -34.23
CA THR A 18 17.03 101.12 -34.47
C THR A 18 17.22 100.17 -33.29
N THR A 19 17.10 100.66 -32.06
CA THR A 19 17.18 99.85 -30.84
C THR A 19 16.04 98.84 -30.77
N LEU A 20 14.82 99.27 -31.05
CA LEU A 20 13.64 98.40 -31.07
C LEU A 20 13.77 97.32 -32.14
N ARG A 21 14.33 97.62 -33.31
CA ARG A 21 14.61 96.61 -34.35
C ARG A 21 15.60 95.55 -33.87
N LEU A 22 16.69 95.95 -33.21
CA LEU A 22 17.66 95.01 -32.65
C LEU A 22 17.01 94.09 -31.60
N VAL A 23 16.16 94.63 -30.72
CA VAL A 23 15.42 93.83 -29.74
C VAL A 23 14.43 92.87 -30.40
N VAL A 24 13.74 93.32 -31.46
CA VAL A 24 12.83 92.45 -32.23
C VAL A 24 13.60 91.29 -32.87
N ASP A 25 14.75 91.57 -33.48
CA ASP A 25 15.58 90.53 -34.10
C ASP A 25 16.09 89.52 -33.07
N GLU A 26 16.54 89.99 -31.90
CA GLU A 26 16.97 89.14 -30.77
C GLU A 26 15.82 88.27 -30.24
N LYS A 27 14.63 88.85 -30.04
CA LYS A 27 13.46 88.09 -29.59
C LYS A 27 12.97 87.10 -30.64
N GLN A 28 13.10 87.42 -31.93
CA GLN A 28 12.81 86.48 -33.00
C GLN A 28 13.79 85.30 -33.03
N THR A 29 15.06 85.51 -32.70
CA THR A 29 16.01 84.40 -32.54
C THR A 29 15.66 83.54 -31.33
N GLU A 30 15.37 84.16 -30.17
CA GLU A 30 15.00 83.43 -28.95
C GLU A 30 13.73 82.59 -29.15
N VAL A 31 12.70 83.14 -29.82
CA VAL A 31 11.48 82.39 -30.15
C VAL A 31 11.78 81.20 -31.05
N ARG A 32 12.67 81.34 -32.04
CA ARG A 32 13.06 80.23 -32.92
C ARG A 32 13.78 79.12 -32.14
N ASP A 33 14.68 79.48 -31.24
CA ASP A 33 15.41 78.51 -30.43
C ASP A 33 14.49 77.79 -29.44
N LEU A 34 13.54 78.51 -28.83
CA LEU A 34 12.53 77.92 -27.95
C LEU A 34 11.60 76.95 -28.69
N LEU A 35 11.18 77.28 -29.91
CA LEU A 35 10.38 76.37 -30.74
C LEU A 35 11.15 75.09 -31.08
N LEU A 36 12.45 75.21 -31.37
CA LEU A 36 13.30 74.05 -31.63
C LEU A 36 13.43 73.15 -30.39
N HIS A 37 13.64 73.73 -29.20
CA HIS A 37 13.68 72.96 -27.95
C HIS A 37 12.33 72.29 -27.66
N GLN A 38 11.22 72.98 -27.91
CA GLN A 38 9.88 72.42 -27.74
C GLN A 38 9.66 71.18 -28.64
N ASP A 39 10.15 71.20 -29.88
CA ASP A 39 10.06 70.06 -30.78
C ASP A 39 10.92 68.88 -30.29
N TYR A 40 12.14 69.14 -29.78
CA TYR A 40 12.97 68.10 -29.16
C TYR A 40 12.31 67.46 -27.94
N ASP A 41 11.81 68.27 -27.00
CA ASP A 41 11.13 67.77 -25.80
C ASP A 41 9.90 66.94 -26.17
N ARG A 42 9.17 67.35 -27.22
CA ARG A 42 8.00 66.62 -27.71
C ARG A 42 8.38 65.24 -28.25
N ASP A 43 9.47 65.15 -29.01
CA ASP A 43 9.97 63.88 -29.53
C ASP A 43 10.50 62.97 -28.41
N GLU A 44 11.21 63.52 -27.43
CA GLU A 44 11.68 62.77 -26.26
C GLU A 44 10.51 62.22 -25.43
N ILE A 45 9.49 63.04 -25.15
CA ILE A 45 8.27 62.60 -24.45
C ILE A 45 7.60 61.44 -25.19
N LYS A 46 7.60 61.47 -26.53
CA LYS A 46 7.01 60.39 -27.34
C LYS A 46 7.80 59.09 -27.20
N ILE A 47 9.12 59.15 -27.19
CA ILE A 47 9.99 57.98 -26.97
C ILE A 47 9.79 57.42 -25.56
N LEU A 48 9.79 58.28 -24.55
CA LEU A 48 9.61 57.86 -23.15
C LEU A 48 8.25 57.19 -22.93
N ARG A 49 7.18 57.70 -23.55
CA ARG A 49 5.87 57.04 -23.51
C ARG A 49 5.90 55.64 -24.14
N GLY A 50 6.55 55.48 -25.30
CA GLY A 50 6.70 54.16 -25.92
C GLY A 50 7.46 53.17 -25.04
N LEU A 51 8.51 53.62 -24.34
CA LEU A 51 9.25 52.80 -23.40
C LEU A 51 8.42 52.41 -22.16
N ILE A 52 7.58 53.33 -21.66
CA ILE A 52 6.64 53.03 -20.57
C ILE A 52 5.67 51.94 -21.00
N ASP A 53 5.02 52.09 -22.16
CA ASP A 53 4.05 51.13 -22.68
C ASP A 53 4.68 49.72 -22.86
N GLU A 54 5.91 49.66 -23.39
CA GLU A 54 6.66 48.41 -23.55
C GLU A 54 6.99 47.76 -22.19
N HIS A 55 7.41 48.55 -21.22
CA HIS A 55 7.69 48.05 -19.88
C HIS A 55 6.43 47.58 -19.14
N GLU A 56 5.33 48.29 -19.26
CA GLU A 56 4.04 47.90 -18.68
C GLU A 56 3.58 46.56 -19.27
N SER A 57 3.61 46.42 -20.60
CA SER A 57 3.25 45.16 -21.26
C SER A 57 4.13 43.99 -20.80
N ARG A 58 5.45 44.20 -20.66
CA ARG A 58 6.36 43.16 -20.17
C ARG A 58 6.10 42.79 -18.71
N VAL A 59 5.72 43.75 -17.87
CA VAL A 59 5.35 43.49 -16.47
C VAL A 59 4.07 42.67 -16.40
N GLU A 60 3.06 42.99 -17.21
CA GLU A 60 1.81 42.21 -17.28
C GLU A 60 2.07 40.76 -17.70
N GLU A 61 2.89 40.53 -18.72
CA GLU A 61 3.30 39.17 -19.13
C GLU A 61 3.95 38.40 -17.97
N LYS A 62 4.87 39.05 -17.24
CA LYS A 62 5.55 38.44 -16.09
C LYS A 62 4.61 38.15 -14.93
N ILE A 63 3.61 38.99 -14.70
CA ILE A 63 2.58 38.75 -13.69
C ILE A 63 1.77 37.50 -14.06
N VAL A 64 1.35 37.38 -15.32
CA VAL A 64 0.61 36.19 -15.80
C VAL A 64 1.44 34.93 -15.65
N GLU A 65 2.71 34.96 -16.06
CA GLU A 65 3.65 33.84 -15.88
C GLU A 65 3.80 33.45 -14.40
N ASN A 66 3.94 34.44 -13.51
CA ASN A 66 4.06 34.19 -12.07
C ASN A 66 2.80 33.53 -11.47
N VAL A 67 1.61 33.99 -11.89
CA VAL A 67 0.34 33.38 -11.48
C VAL A 67 0.25 31.92 -11.94
N GLN A 68 0.63 31.62 -13.18
CA GLN A 68 0.63 30.26 -13.71
C GLN A 68 1.62 29.35 -12.95
N LEU A 69 2.84 29.83 -12.69
CA LEU A 69 3.84 29.10 -11.92
C LEU A 69 3.38 28.83 -10.48
N ASN A 70 2.75 29.82 -9.82
CA ASN A 70 2.22 29.63 -8.47
C ASN A 70 1.07 28.60 -8.45
N ALA A 71 0.21 28.59 -9.46
CA ALA A 71 -0.85 27.59 -9.58
C ALA A 71 -0.26 26.18 -9.77
N ALA A 72 0.74 26.03 -10.65
CA ALA A 72 1.43 24.76 -10.86
C ALA A 72 2.15 24.27 -9.58
N LEU A 73 2.83 25.18 -8.88
CA LEU A 73 3.48 24.87 -7.60
C LEU A 73 2.47 24.42 -6.55
N GLY A 74 1.30 25.06 -6.49
CA GLY A 74 0.21 24.65 -5.60
C GLY A 74 -0.30 23.24 -5.90
N GLN A 75 -0.51 22.92 -7.18
CA GLN A 75 -0.90 21.57 -7.61
C GLN A 75 0.16 20.52 -7.25
N GLN A 76 1.43 20.85 -7.46
CA GLN A 76 2.53 19.94 -7.14
C GLN A 76 2.63 19.66 -5.63
N LYS A 77 2.41 20.66 -4.77
CA LYS A 77 2.37 20.48 -3.32
C LYS A 77 1.26 19.54 -2.89
N LEU A 78 0.05 19.70 -3.42
CA LEU A 78 -1.08 18.81 -3.13
C LEU A 78 -0.80 17.37 -3.56
N LEU A 79 -0.19 17.18 -4.74
CA LEU A 79 0.22 15.84 -5.20
C LEU A 79 1.27 15.22 -4.27
N TYR A 80 2.23 16.01 -3.82
CA TYR A 80 3.27 15.55 -2.91
C TYR A 80 2.68 15.11 -1.56
N GLU A 81 1.81 15.94 -0.96
CA GLU A 81 1.09 15.59 0.28
C GLU A 81 0.28 14.30 0.13
N SER A 82 -0.45 14.14 -0.99
CA SER A 82 -1.20 12.91 -1.27
C SER A 82 -0.30 11.68 -1.40
N ILE A 83 0.86 11.81 -2.05
CA ILE A 83 1.82 10.71 -2.17
C ILE A 83 2.40 10.33 -0.80
N GLU A 84 2.73 11.30 0.05
CA GLU A 84 3.21 11.04 1.41
C GLU A 84 2.17 10.29 2.25
N GLU A 85 0.90 10.66 2.17
CA GLU A 85 -0.19 9.94 2.86
C GLU A 85 -0.31 8.49 2.38
N VAL A 86 -0.30 8.27 1.06
CA VAL A 86 -0.37 6.92 0.48
C VAL A 86 0.87 6.09 0.89
N HIS A 87 2.06 6.69 0.85
CA HIS A 87 3.29 6.03 1.24
C HIS A 87 3.24 5.59 2.71
N ALA A 88 2.81 6.47 3.62
CA ALA A 88 2.66 6.15 5.03
C ALA A 88 1.67 4.99 5.26
N LYS A 89 0.56 4.96 4.50
CA LYS A 89 -0.41 3.86 4.57
C LYS A 89 0.19 2.54 4.08
N VAL A 90 0.89 2.54 2.95
CA VAL A 90 1.56 1.35 2.41
C VAL A 90 2.62 0.82 3.38
N GLU A 91 3.36 1.69 4.07
CA GLU A 91 4.33 1.27 5.09
C GLU A 91 3.68 0.62 6.31
N ILE A 92 2.49 1.06 6.71
CA ILE A 92 1.71 0.41 7.77
C ILE A 92 1.26 -0.98 7.31
N ASP A 93 0.67 -1.07 6.11
CA ASP A 93 0.18 -2.34 5.54
C ASP A 93 1.32 -3.35 5.36
N LEU A 94 2.49 -2.91 4.87
CA LEU A 94 3.68 -3.76 4.75
C LEU A 94 4.17 -4.28 6.10
N ARG A 95 4.15 -3.45 7.15
CA ARG A 95 4.55 -3.90 8.50
C ARG A 95 3.57 -4.94 9.03
N GLU A 96 2.27 -4.76 8.80
CA GLU A 96 1.26 -5.72 9.25
C GLU A 96 1.35 -7.04 8.49
N LEU A 97 1.50 -7.00 7.16
CA LEU A 97 1.70 -8.20 6.35
C LEU A 97 2.95 -8.98 6.76
N ARG A 98 4.06 -8.29 7.08
CA ARG A 98 5.28 -8.95 7.58
C ARG A 98 5.06 -9.65 8.92
N LYS A 99 4.26 -9.08 9.82
CA LYS A 99 3.89 -9.74 11.09
C LYS A 99 3.05 -10.99 10.82
N GLN A 100 2.04 -10.88 9.96
CA GLN A 100 1.19 -12.02 9.59
C GLN A 100 1.99 -13.14 8.92
N GLN A 101 2.97 -12.79 8.08
CA GLN A 101 3.90 -13.75 7.49
C GLN A 101 4.74 -14.45 8.57
N ALA A 102 5.32 -13.71 9.52
CA ALA A 102 6.11 -14.32 10.60
C ALA A 102 5.27 -15.28 11.46
N ILE A 103 4.01 -14.93 11.75
CA ILE A 103 3.08 -15.79 12.49
C ILE A 103 2.78 -17.07 11.69
N SER A 104 2.43 -16.94 10.41
CA SER A 104 2.11 -18.09 9.56
C SER A 104 3.31 -19.01 9.34
N GLU A 105 4.52 -18.46 9.20
CA GLU A 105 5.75 -19.26 9.15
C GLU A 105 6.02 -20.01 10.45
N GLY A 106 5.77 -19.37 11.60
CA GLY A 106 5.85 -20.02 12.92
C GLY A 106 4.87 -21.19 13.04
N LEU A 107 3.62 -20.98 12.64
CA LEU A 107 2.59 -22.03 12.64
C LEU A 107 2.97 -23.17 11.70
N ARG A 108 3.44 -22.87 10.48
CA ARG A 108 3.89 -23.88 9.51
C ARG A 108 4.99 -24.75 10.10
N LYS A 109 6.02 -24.16 10.72
CA LYS A 109 7.11 -24.90 11.35
C LYS A 109 6.62 -25.79 12.50
N SER A 110 5.67 -25.31 13.30
CA SER A 110 5.04 -26.11 14.36
C SER A 110 4.30 -27.32 13.78
N MET A 111 3.47 -27.10 12.75
CA MET A 111 2.72 -28.17 12.09
C MET A 111 3.65 -29.20 11.42
N GLU A 112 4.76 -28.75 10.82
CA GLU A 112 5.78 -29.65 10.27
C GLU A 112 6.42 -30.53 11.36
N GLY A 113 6.68 -29.96 12.54
CA GLY A 113 7.14 -30.71 13.71
C GLY A 113 6.13 -31.77 14.16
N ASP A 114 4.85 -31.39 14.26
CA ASP A 114 3.78 -32.31 14.67
C ASP A 114 3.57 -33.43 13.65
N ILE A 115 3.58 -33.12 12.35
CA ILE A 115 3.47 -34.12 11.28
C ILE A 115 4.64 -35.12 11.36
N THR A 116 5.86 -34.64 11.58
CA THR A 116 7.04 -35.50 11.69
C THR A 116 6.92 -36.42 12.90
N ARG A 117 6.55 -35.87 14.06
CA ARG A 117 6.31 -36.65 15.28
C ARG A 117 5.22 -37.70 15.10
N LEU A 118 4.09 -37.34 14.47
CA LEU A 118 2.99 -38.27 14.20
C LEU A 118 3.42 -39.38 13.24
N ARG A 119 4.23 -39.08 12.22
CA ARG A 119 4.81 -40.09 11.33
C ARG A 119 5.68 -41.08 12.10
N ASP A 120 6.57 -40.60 12.96
CA ASP A 120 7.42 -41.45 13.79
C ASP A 120 6.58 -42.35 14.72
N GLN A 121 5.51 -41.81 15.31
CA GLN A 121 4.57 -42.58 16.13
C GLN A 121 3.85 -43.66 15.32
N VAL A 122 3.41 -43.36 14.10
CA VAL A 122 2.77 -44.33 13.20
C VAL A 122 3.74 -45.43 12.78
N ASP A 123 4.99 -45.09 12.45
CA ASP A 123 6.00 -46.07 12.06
C ASP A 123 6.38 -47.01 13.22
N ASN A 124 6.46 -46.48 14.45
CA ASN A 124 6.61 -47.28 15.67
C ASN A 124 5.39 -48.19 15.89
N LEU A 125 4.18 -47.62 15.74
CA LEU A 125 2.90 -48.29 15.49
C LEU A 125 3.03 -49.59 14.70
N VAL A 126 3.32 -49.40 13.42
CA VAL A 126 3.38 -50.44 12.42
C VAL A 126 4.41 -51.50 12.79
N THR A 127 5.57 -51.10 13.31
CA THR A 127 6.64 -52.02 13.70
C THR A 127 6.23 -52.93 14.86
N LEU A 128 5.64 -52.35 15.91
CA LEU A 128 5.16 -53.09 17.08
C LEU A 128 4.02 -54.05 16.71
N VAL A 129 3.06 -53.59 15.90
CA VAL A 129 1.96 -54.44 15.41
C VAL A 129 2.50 -55.62 14.60
N ARG A 130 3.43 -55.38 13.66
CA ARG A 130 4.08 -56.46 12.88
C ARG A 130 4.79 -57.47 13.77
N ALA A 131 5.48 -57.02 14.82
CA ALA A 131 6.13 -57.91 15.77
C ALA A 131 5.11 -58.78 16.52
N LYS A 132 4.02 -58.19 17.00
CA LYS A 132 2.94 -58.92 17.68
C LYS A 132 2.21 -59.90 16.77
N THR A 133 1.97 -59.53 15.52
CA THR A 133 1.38 -60.45 14.53
C THR A 133 2.28 -61.66 14.27
N ARG A 134 3.60 -61.46 14.18
CA ARG A 134 4.56 -62.56 14.04
C ARG A 134 4.57 -63.46 15.26
N GLU A 135 4.59 -62.88 16.47
CA GLU A 135 4.54 -63.63 17.73
C GLU A 135 3.27 -64.51 17.81
N ALA A 136 2.10 -63.92 17.49
CA ALA A 136 0.83 -64.65 17.46
C ALA A 136 0.83 -65.79 16.41
N TRP A 137 1.45 -65.57 15.25
CA TRP A 137 1.59 -66.60 14.21
C TRP A 137 2.47 -67.77 14.68
N VAL A 138 3.61 -67.50 15.32
CA VAL A 138 4.47 -68.53 15.91
C VAL A 138 3.71 -69.34 16.96
N PHE A 139 2.98 -68.68 17.86
CA PHE A 139 2.15 -69.38 18.85
C PHE A 139 1.06 -70.24 18.21
N SER A 140 0.43 -69.76 17.13
CA SER A 140 -0.57 -70.54 16.39
C SER A 140 0.02 -71.82 15.80
N ILE A 141 1.22 -71.76 15.22
CA ILE A 141 1.94 -72.94 14.71
C ILE A 141 2.29 -73.90 15.85
N ALA A 142 2.82 -73.38 16.96
CA ALA A 142 3.17 -74.20 18.12
C ALA A 142 1.94 -74.91 18.69
N LEU A 143 0.80 -74.21 18.83
CA LEU A 143 -0.48 -74.78 19.27
C LEU A 143 -0.99 -75.87 18.31
N ARG A 144 -0.91 -75.65 16.99
CA ARG A 144 -1.27 -76.67 15.99
C ARG A 144 -0.36 -77.90 16.09
N SER A 145 0.94 -77.69 16.24
CA SER A 145 1.92 -78.78 16.37
C SER A 145 1.70 -79.58 17.67
N ALA A 146 1.41 -78.90 18.78
CA ALA A 146 1.09 -79.54 20.05
C ALA A 146 -0.19 -80.39 19.94
N TYR A 147 -1.20 -79.91 19.21
CA TYR A 147 -2.43 -80.66 18.96
C TYR A 147 -2.19 -81.96 18.15
N GLU A 148 -1.26 -81.93 17.19
CA GLU A 148 -0.90 -83.09 16.38
C GLU A 148 -0.17 -84.18 17.19
N LEU A 149 0.63 -83.79 18.18
CA LEU A 149 1.39 -84.70 19.06
C LEU A 149 0.53 -85.45 20.08
N ILE A 150 -0.65 -84.93 20.44
CA ILE A 150 -1.57 -85.61 21.36
C ILE A 150 -2.00 -86.93 20.73
N SER A 151 -1.76 -88.06 21.38
CA SER A 151 -2.03 -89.39 20.80
C SER A 151 -3.45 -89.89 21.10
N SER A 152 -4.08 -89.40 22.17
CA SER A 152 -5.38 -89.87 22.61
C SER A 152 -6.55 -89.01 22.08
N LEU A 153 -7.59 -89.68 21.58
CA LEU A 153 -8.85 -89.08 21.12
C LEU A 153 -9.57 -88.25 22.20
N PRO A 154 -9.63 -88.68 23.48
CA PRO A 154 -10.21 -87.89 24.56
C PRO A 154 -9.46 -86.58 24.81
N GLU A 155 -8.12 -86.62 24.90
CA GLU A 155 -7.31 -85.41 25.13
C GLU A 155 -7.41 -84.43 23.95
N LYS A 156 -7.49 -84.92 22.71
CA LYS A 156 -7.76 -84.05 21.55
C LYS A 156 -9.10 -83.33 21.64
N LYS A 157 -10.16 -84.00 22.15
CA LYS A 157 -11.47 -83.36 22.38
C LYS A 157 -11.38 -82.30 23.47
N THR A 158 -10.70 -82.58 24.57
CA THR A 158 -10.53 -81.63 25.68
C THR A 158 -9.71 -80.41 25.25
N PHE A 159 -8.63 -80.63 24.51
CA PHE A 159 -7.78 -79.57 23.98
C PHE A 159 -8.53 -78.66 23.00
N ARG A 160 -9.33 -79.25 22.09
CA ARG A 160 -10.15 -78.48 21.13
C ARG A 160 -11.24 -77.67 21.85
N SER A 161 -11.88 -78.24 22.86
CA SER A 161 -12.84 -77.53 23.72
C SER A 161 -12.22 -76.34 24.47
N LEU A 162 -10.98 -76.49 24.98
CA LEU A 162 -10.23 -75.39 25.60
C LEU A 162 -9.88 -74.29 24.59
N LEU A 163 -9.48 -74.68 23.37
CA LEU A 163 -9.13 -73.76 22.30
C LEU A 163 -10.37 -72.96 21.81
N ASP A 164 -11.52 -73.64 21.69
CA ASP A 164 -12.80 -73.02 21.33
C ASP A 164 -13.29 -72.08 22.44
N ARG A 165 -13.10 -72.44 23.72
CA ARG A 165 -13.35 -71.51 24.85
C ARG A 165 -12.42 -70.31 24.81
N ALA A 166 -11.13 -70.50 24.57
CA ALA A 166 -10.17 -69.40 24.48
C ALA A 166 -10.52 -68.43 23.33
N ASN A 167 -10.99 -68.94 22.19
CA ASN A 167 -11.46 -68.12 21.07
C ASN A 167 -12.76 -67.36 21.35
N ASN A 168 -13.59 -67.85 22.28
CA ASN A 168 -14.91 -67.29 22.60
C ASN A 168 -14.95 -66.40 23.85
N THR A 169 -13.85 -66.28 24.62
CA THR A 169 -13.84 -65.51 25.87
C THR A 169 -13.03 -64.22 25.73
N THR A 170 -13.65 -63.07 26.03
CA THR A 170 -13.00 -61.75 26.24
C THR A 170 -12.05 -61.26 25.14
N ARG A 171 -12.32 -61.63 23.88
CA ARG A 171 -11.49 -61.22 22.74
C ARG A 171 -11.36 -59.70 22.65
N ASP A 172 -12.45 -58.98 22.86
CA ASP A 172 -12.47 -57.52 22.75
C ASP A 172 -11.70 -56.84 23.88
N GLN A 173 -11.91 -57.24 25.14
CA GLN A 173 -11.21 -56.69 26.31
C GLN A 173 -9.70 -57.00 26.30
N LEU A 174 -9.29 -58.15 25.77
CA LEU A 174 -7.88 -58.51 25.60
C LEU A 174 -7.24 -57.73 24.46
N ILE A 175 -7.96 -57.56 23.35
CA ILE A 175 -7.52 -56.72 22.22
C ILE A 175 -7.36 -55.27 22.69
N GLU A 176 -8.29 -54.76 23.48
CA GLU A 176 -8.26 -53.39 24.02
C GLU A 176 -7.04 -53.17 24.93
N LYS A 177 -6.77 -54.09 25.87
CA LYS A 177 -5.55 -54.04 26.71
C LYS A 177 -4.25 -54.15 25.90
N LEU A 178 -4.25 -54.99 24.85
CA LEU A 178 -3.10 -55.10 23.95
C LEU A 178 -2.90 -53.81 23.14
N LEU A 179 -3.98 -53.19 22.66
CA LEU A 179 -3.96 -51.91 21.96
C LEU A 179 -3.46 -50.80 22.88
N GLU A 180 -3.96 -50.71 24.12
CA GLU A 180 -3.47 -49.75 25.11
C GLU A 180 -1.99 -49.91 25.40
N ALA A 181 -1.52 -51.15 25.61
CA ALA A 181 -0.09 -51.43 25.82
C ALA A 181 0.77 -51.08 24.58
N LEU A 182 0.25 -51.29 23.37
CA LEU A 182 0.90 -50.91 22.12
C LEU A 182 0.95 -49.38 21.94
N LEU A 183 -0.13 -48.67 22.25
CA LEU A 183 -0.20 -47.21 22.21
C LEU A 183 0.77 -46.58 23.22
N LEU A 184 0.81 -47.10 24.45
CA LEU A 184 1.76 -46.68 25.49
C LEU A 184 3.22 -46.93 25.07
N SER A 185 3.53 -48.10 24.53
CA SER A 185 4.91 -48.44 24.11
C SER A 185 5.37 -47.66 22.88
N ALA A 186 4.45 -47.25 22.00
CA ALA A 186 4.74 -46.33 20.90
C ALA A 186 4.78 -44.85 21.31
N ASN A 187 4.67 -44.56 22.61
CA ASN A 187 4.64 -43.20 23.15
C ASN A 187 3.48 -42.35 22.57
N VAL A 188 2.38 -43.00 22.18
CA VAL A 188 1.14 -42.36 21.77
C VAL A 188 0.33 -42.09 23.05
N ARG A 189 0.36 -40.85 23.53
CA ARG A 189 -0.47 -40.46 24.68
C ARG A 189 -1.92 -40.35 24.23
N LEU A 190 -2.82 -41.05 24.90
CA LEU A 190 -4.29 -40.93 24.74
C LEU A 190 -4.86 -39.60 25.27
N GLN A 191 -4.01 -38.64 25.65
CA GLN A 191 -4.40 -37.31 26.11
C GLN A 191 -4.08 -36.27 25.05
N ASP A 192 -5.13 -35.87 24.30
CA ASP A 192 -5.63 -34.49 24.22
C ASP A 192 -6.66 -34.37 23.09
N VAL A 193 -7.85 -34.96 23.29
CA VAL A 193 -9.06 -34.60 22.52
C VAL A 193 -9.65 -33.26 23.01
N ASN A 194 -9.12 -32.72 24.12
CA ASN A 194 -9.45 -31.39 24.62
C ASN A 194 -8.27 -30.44 24.43
N ASN A 195 -7.91 -30.15 23.18
CA ASN A 195 -7.03 -29.04 22.87
C ASN A 195 -7.89 -27.89 22.28
N PRO A 196 -8.20 -26.82 23.05
CA PRO A 196 -8.95 -25.67 22.52
C PRO A 196 -8.17 -24.87 21.46
N GLY A 197 -6.91 -25.21 21.19
CA GLY A 197 -6.00 -24.46 20.32
C GLY A 197 -6.11 -24.78 18.83
N LEU A 198 -6.77 -25.86 18.44
CA LEU A 198 -7.15 -26.08 17.04
C LEU A 198 -8.46 -25.32 16.79
N ALA A 199 -8.34 -24.01 16.62
CA ALA A 199 -9.38 -23.24 15.97
C ALA A 199 -9.72 -23.97 14.67
N SER A 200 -10.96 -24.46 14.58
CA SER A 200 -11.55 -24.92 13.33
C SER A 200 -11.15 -23.93 12.23
N PRO A 201 -10.71 -24.40 11.04
CA PRO A 201 -10.52 -23.47 9.93
C PRO A 201 -11.84 -22.72 9.79
N VAL A 202 -11.77 -21.40 9.91
CA VAL A 202 -12.90 -20.51 9.63
C VAL A 202 -13.28 -20.82 8.19
N SER A 203 -14.32 -21.64 8.02
CA SER A 203 -14.97 -21.82 6.74
C SER A 203 -15.32 -20.41 6.26
N PRO A 204 -14.85 -19.97 5.08
CA PRO A 204 -15.32 -18.72 4.54
C PRO A 204 -16.83 -18.86 4.41
N SER A 205 -17.57 -18.07 5.18
CA SER A 205 -19.02 -17.92 5.05
C SER A 205 -19.30 -17.59 3.60
N ARG A 206 -19.65 -18.64 2.86
CA ARG A 206 -20.13 -18.57 1.49
C ARG A 206 -21.26 -17.55 1.50
N GLY A 207 -21.04 -16.44 0.80
CA GLY A 207 -21.98 -15.35 0.70
C GLY A 207 -23.37 -15.91 0.46
N ARG A 208 -24.27 -15.68 1.42
CA ARG A 208 -25.70 -15.72 1.13
C ARG A 208 -25.96 -14.58 0.18
N GLU A 209 -26.00 -14.89 -1.11
CA GLU A 209 -26.73 -14.06 -2.06
C GLU A 209 -28.16 -13.87 -1.50
N PRO A 210 -28.65 -12.62 -1.36
CA PRO A 210 -30.05 -12.40 -1.10
C PRO A 210 -30.82 -12.79 -2.36
N ARG A 211 -31.63 -13.85 -2.25
CA ARG A 211 -32.68 -14.13 -3.23
C ARG A 211 -33.67 -12.96 -3.19
N GLU A 212 -33.58 -12.09 -4.18
CA GLU A 212 -34.66 -11.17 -4.54
C GLU A 212 -35.89 -11.99 -4.93
N ALA A 213 -36.80 -12.15 -3.97
CA ALA A 213 -38.15 -12.63 -4.22
C ALA A 213 -39.10 -11.91 -3.27
N GLU A 214 -39.39 -10.65 -3.56
CA GLU A 214 -40.59 -9.98 -3.07
C GLU A 214 -41.00 -8.87 -4.04
N ARG A 215 -41.48 -9.30 -5.21
CA ARG A 215 -42.42 -8.49 -6.00
C ARG A 215 -43.80 -8.66 -5.38
N ASN A 216 -44.40 -7.51 -5.09
CA ASN A 216 -45.81 -7.24 -4.82
C ASN A 216 -46.35 -7.64 -3.45
N THR A 217 -46.53 -6.64 -2.57
CA THR A 217 -47.88 -6.19 -2.20
C THR A 217 -47.93 -4.71 -1.77
N LYS A 218 -48.82 -3.96 -2.44
CA LYS A 218 -49.63 -2.81 -1.96
C LYS A 218 -48.91 -1.54 -1.48
N LYS A 219 -48.92 -0.50 -2.32
CA LYS A 219 -49.61 0.80 -2.10
C LYS A 219 -49.38 1.74 -3.28
N SER A 220 -50.41 1.93 -4.09
CA SER A 220 -50.94 3.20 -4.60
C SER A 220 -52.11 2.91 -5.54
#